data_AF-A0A957ZVW4-F1
#
_entry.id   AF-A0A957ZVW4-F1
#
_cell.length_a   1.000
_cell.length_b   1.000
_cell.length_c   1.000
_cell.angle_alpha   90.00
_cell.angle_beta   90.00
_cell.angle_gamma   90.00
#
_symmetry.space_group_name_H-M   'P 1'
#
loop_
_entity.id
_entity.type
_entity.pdbx_description
1 polymer ?
#
loop_
_entity_poly.entity_id
_entity_poly.type
_entity_poly.pdbx_seq_one_letter_code
_entity_poly.pdbx_strand_id
1 'polypeptide(L)'
;ENIRVISILGRFLEHDRIYYFHNNGVPDVLIGSADWRARNLNRRVELITPVEEPAFQRRLIDILNTALTDNRFAWDLDAEGQYRLRMPGLHEEERSFQQILMRKALAVSQPRRRLGSSSDW
;
A
#
# COMPACT_ATOMS: atom_id res chain seq x y z
N GLU A 1 20.65 -10.94 -5.67
CA GLU A 1 19.45 -11.09 -6.52
C GLU A 1 18.15 -11.36 -5.76
N ASN A 2 17.91 -10.74 -4.59
CA ASN A 2 16.63 -10.91 -3.84
C ASN A 2 15.92 -9.58 -3.53
N ILE A 3 16.43 -8.47 -4.06
CA ILE A 3 15.92 -7.12 -3.81
C ILE A 3 15.24 -6.65 -5.08
N ARG A 4 14.01 -6.16 -4.94
CA ARG A 4 13.26 -5.48 -6.00
C ARG A 4 12.92 -4.09 -5.52
N VAL A 5 13.08 -3.11 -6.40
CA VAL A 5 12.76 -1.71 -6.10
C VAL A 5 11.69 -1.25 -7.09
N ILE A 6 10.58 -0.76 -6.55
CA ILE A 6 9.41 -0.32 -7.31
C ILE A 6 9.11 1.13 -6.91
N SER A 7 8.87 1.99 -7.88
CA SER A 7 8.37 3.36 -7.67
C SER A 7 7.00 3.51 -8.29
N ILE A 8 5.98 3.89 -7.52
CA ILE A 8 4.63 4.15 -8.04
C ILE A 8 4.45 5.65 -8.19
N LEU A 9 4.19 6.10 -9.43
CA LEU A 9 4.04 7.52 -9.75
C LEU A 9 2.62 7.77 -10.28
N GLY A 10 1.79 8.37 -9.44
CA GLY A 10 0.39 8.68 -9.76
C GLY A 10 0.00 10.10 -9.41
N ARG A 11 -1.30 10.30 -9.20
CA ARG A 11 -1.91 11.59 -8.81
C ARG A 11 -1.50 12.01 -7.39
N PHE A 12 -1.45 11.06 -6.46
CA PHE A 12 -1.09 11.34 -5.08
C PHE A 12 0.40 11.12 -4.83
N LEU A 13 0.94 11.87 -3.86
CA LEU A 13 2.29 11.68 -3.37
C LEU A 13 2.26 10.61 -2.27
N GLU A 14 2.90 9.47 -2.51
CA GLU A 14 3.03 8.41 -1.50
C GLU A 14 3.96 8.89 -0.39
N HIS A 15 3.39 9.08 0.81
CA HIS A 15 4.09 9.64 1.97
C HIS A 15 3.95 8.76 3.21
N ASP A 16 3.17 7.68 3.14
CA ASP A 16 3.15 6.65 4.15
C ASP A 16 4.48 5.87 4.16
N ARG A 17 4.88 5.42 5.35
CA ARG A 17 6.00 4.49 5.54
C ARG A 17 5.48 3.32 6.34
N ILE A 18 5.39 2.18 5.67
CA ILE A 18 4.95 0.89 6.21
C ILE A 18 6.11 -0.08 6.08
N TYR A 19 6.44 -0.77 7.16
CA TYR A 19 7.46 -1.81 7.20
C TYR A 19 6.79 -3.15 7.49
N TYR A 20 7.10 -4.16 6.67
CA TYR A 20 6.61 -5.52 6.83
C TYR A 20 7.81 -6.46 6.99
N PHE A 21 7.80 -7.24 8.06
CA PHE A 21 8.76 -8.31 8.31
C PHE A 21 8.02 -9.63 8.37
N HIS A 22 8.41 -10.61 7.56
CA HIS A 22 7.71 -11.90 7.49
C HIS A 22 7.84 -12.73 8.78
N ASN A 23 8.97 -12.60 9.49
CA ASN A 23 9.26 -13.21 10.79
C ASN A 23 8.75 -14.66 10.93
N ASN A 24 9.27 -15.53 10.05
CA ASN A 24 8.97 -16.97 9.99
C ASN A 24 7.47 -17.31 10.00
N GLY A 25 6.65 -16.50 9.33
CA GLY A 25 5.20 -16.70 9.21
C GLY A 25 4.37 -15.94 10.25
N VAL A 26 5.00 -15.24 11.19
CA VAL A 26 4.33 -14.40 12.21
C VAL A 26 4.71 -12.95 11.94
N PRO A 27 4.02 -12.25 11.01
CA PRO A 27 4.51 -11.00 10.50
C PRO A 27 4.46 -9.85 11.52
N ASP A 28 5.50 -9.02 11.52
CA ASP A 28 5.52 -7.73 12.20
C ASP A 28 5.25 -6.61 11.20
N VAL A 29 4.26 -5.76 11.51
CA VAL A 29 3.92 -4.59 10.70
C VAL A 29 4.16 -3.33 11.53
N LEU A 30 5.00 -2.44 11.02
CA LEU A 30 5.31 -1.16 11.65
C LEU A 30 4.89 -0.01 10.74
N ILE A 31 4.54 1.13 11.34
CA ILE A 31 4.34 2.39 10.64
C ILE A 31 5.21 3.48 11.26
N GLY A 32 5.60 4.48 10.49
CA GLY A 32 6.42 5.56 11.04
C GLY A 32 6.52 6.81 10.19
N SER A 33 7.24 7.79 10.74
CA SER A 33 7.47 9.10 10.10
C SER A 33 8.73 9.15 9.23
N ALA A 34 9.73 8.33 9.54
CA ALA A 34 11.00 8.31 8.83
C ALA A 34 10.98 7.44 7.58
N ASP A 35 11.74 7.86 6.57
CA ASP A 35 12.33 6.96 5.58
C ASP A 35 13.77 6.56 6.00
N TRP A 36 14.36 5.55 5.37
CA TRP A 36 15.72 5.07 5.66
C TRP A 36 16.84 5.91 5.03
N ARG A 37 16.68 7.23 4.91
CA ARG A 37 17.80 8.11 4.59
C ARG A 37 18.60 8.40 5.86
N ALA A 38 19.93 8.28 5.78
CA ALA A 38 20.84 8.51 6.92
C ALA A 38 20.59 9.84 7.67
N ARG A 39 20.14 10.88 6.96
CA ARG A 39 19.77 12.17 7.57
C ARG A 39 18.56 12.08 8.51
N ASN A 40 17.59 11.22 8.23
CA ASN A 40 16.39 11.04 9.05
C ASN A 40 16.74 10.24 10.31
N LEU A 41 17.64 9.26 10.20
CA LEU A 41 18.07 8.44 11.33
C LEU A 41 19.01 9.17 12.30
N ASN A 42 19.80 10.14 11.82
CA ASN A 42 20.86 10.76 12.62
C ASN A 42 20.58 12.20 13.08
N ARG A 43 19.59 12.88 12.50
CA ARG A 43 19.38 14.33 12.73
C ARG A 43 17.93 14.74 13.00
N ARG A 44 16.98 13.81 12.95
CA ARG A 44 15.56 14.08 13.21
C ARG A 44 15.07 13.20 14.35
N VAL A 45 14.12 13.74 15.11
CA VAL A 45 13.32 12.92 16.02
C VAL A 45 12.24 12.26 15.18
N GLU A 46 12.30 10.94 15.09
CA GLU A 46 11.41 10.12 14.27
C GLU A 46 10.76 9.05 15.15
N LEU A 47 9.54 8.63 14.79
CA LEU A 47 8.83 7.58 15.50
C LEU A 47 8.49 6.43 14.54
N ILE A 48 8.73 5.21 14.99
CA ILE A 48 8.23 3.98 14.38
C ILE A 48 7.49 3.22 15.48
N THR A 49 6.28 2.77 15.19
CA THR A 49 5.44 2.02 16.14
C THR A 49 4.95 0.73 15.50
N PRO A 50 4.85 -0.37 16.29
CA PRO A 50 4.16 -1.56 15.84
C PRO A 50 2.66 -1.29 15.69
N VAL A 51 2.04 -2.04 14.79
CA VAL A 51 0.60 -2.14 14.64
C VAL A 51 0.17 -3.47 15.24
N GLU A 52 -0.42 -3.44 16.44
CA GLU A 52 -0.72 -4.67 17.20
C GLU A 52 -2.05 -5.32 16.79
N GLU A 53 -3.04 -4.51 16.42
CA GLU A 53 -4.38 -4.99 16.08
C GLU A 53 -4.37 -5.78 14.75
N PRO A 54 -4.72 -7.09 14.75
CA PRO A 54 -4.62 -7.93 13.57
C PRO A 54 -5.43 -7.43 12.36
N ALA A 55 -6.59 -6.79 12.61
CA ALA A 55 -7.39 -6.21 11.52
C ALA A 55 -6.64 -5.08 10.80
N PHE A 56 -5.86 -4.27 11.51
CA PHE A 56 -5.08 -3.18 10.93
C PHE A 56 -3.81 -3.69 10.26
N GLN A 57 -3.15 -4.70 10.81
CA GLN A 57 -2.03 -5.36 10.12
C GLN A 57 -2.47 -5.91 8.76
N ARG A 58 -3.58 -6.65 8.71
CA ARG A 58 -4.14 -7.19 7.45
C ARG A 58 -4.42 -6.08 6.44
N ARG A 59 -5.03 -4.98 6.87
CA ARG A 59 -5.29 -3.83 6.01
C ARG A 59 -4.02 -3.22 5.42
N LEU A 60 -2.96 -3.08 6.21
CA LEU A 60 -1.68 -2.54 5.75
C LEU A 60 -0.97 -3.50 4.80
N ILE A 61 -1.01 -4.81 5.08
CA ILE A 61 -0.50 -5.85 4.18
C ILE A 61 -1.25 -5.83 2.85
N ASP A 62 -2.58 -5.66 2.86
CA ASP A 62 -3.37 -5.53 1.63
C ASP A 62 -3.01 -4.27 0.83
N ILE A 63 -2.71 -3.16 1.50
CA ILE A 63 -2.21 -1.94 0.85
C ILE A 63 -0.87 -2.23 0.16
N LEU A 64 0.09 -2.84 0.88
CA LEU A 64 1.38 -3.23 0.31
C LEU A 64 1.23 -4.19 -0.87
N ASN A 65 0.38 -5.21 -0.76
CA ASN A 65 0.10 -6.14 -1.86
C ASN A 65 -0.51 -5.43 -3.07
N THR A 66 -1.41 -4.48 -2.84
CA THR A 66 -2.00 -3.66 -3.92
C THR A 66 -0.91 -2.82 -4.61
N ALA A 67 0.02 -2.23 -3.86
CA ALA A 67 1.14 -1.48 -4.41
C ALA A 67 2.09 -2.38 -5.23
N LEU A 68 2.47 -3.53 -4.68
CA LEU A 68 3.37 -4.50 -5.33
C LEU A 68 2.79 -5.06 -6.63
N THR A 69 1.47 -5.08 -6.77
CA THR A 69 0.75 -5.62 -7.93
C THR A 69 0.25 -4.55 -8.91
N ASP A 70 0.57 -3.27 -8.68
CA ASP A 70 0.31 -2.22 -9.66
C ASP A 70 1.05 -2.56 -10.96
N ASN A 71 0.33 -2.49 -12.08
CA ASN A 71 0.84 -2.78 -13.42
C ASN A 71 0.63 -1.62 -14.39
N ARG A 72 0.37 -0.41 -13.88
CA ARG A 72 0.03 0.76 -14.69
C ARG A 72 0.88 1.99 -14.41
N PHE A 73 1.24 2.21 -13.15
CA PHE A 73 1.99 3.37 -12.67
C PHE A 73 3.24 2.98 -11.88
N ALA A 74 3.45 1.69 -11.65
CA ALA A 74 4.67 1.14 -11.07
C ALA A 74 5.83 1.10 -12.08
N TRP A 75 6.99 1.58 -11.64
CA TRP A 75 8.27 1.53 -12.34
C TRP A 75 9.22 0.60 -11.58
N ASP A 76 9.69 -0.46 -12.25
CA ASP A 76 10.71 -1.34 -11.70
C ASP A 76 12.10 -0.77 -11.99
N LEU A 77 12.97 -0.72 -10.98
CA LEU A 77 14.40 -0.42 -11.15
C LEU A 77 15.15 -1.72 -11.43
N ASP A 78 15.80 -1.81 -12.59
CA ASP A 78 16.65 -2.95 -12.95
C ASP A 78 18.06 -2.85 -12.36
N ALA A 79 18.86 -3.90 -12.54
CA ALA A 79 20.22 -3.99 -12.00
C ALA A 79 21.17 -2.98 -12.64
N GLU A 80 20.83 -2.50 -13.84
CA GLU A 80 21.55 -1.48 -14.59
C GLU A 80 21.16 -0.04 -14.18
N GLY A 81 20.24 0.08 -13.21
CA GLY A 81 19.78 1.37 -12.70
C GLY A 81 18.76 2.07 -13.59
N GLN A 82 18.15 1.37 -14.55
CA GLN A 82 17.11 1.90 -15.43
C GLN A 82 15.73 1.61 -14.84
N TYR A 83 14.84 2.61 -14.96
CA TYR A 83 13.44 2.44 -14.57
C TYR A 83 12.61 2.01 -15.78
N ARG A 84 11.81 0.95 -15.61
CA ARG A 84 10.88 0.44 -16.63
C ARG A 84 9.46 0.50 -16.12
N LEU A 85 8.60 1.22 -16.85
CA LEU A 85 7.18 1.30 -16.54
C LEU A 85 6.51 -0.06 -16.78
N ARG A 86 5.78 -0.55 -15.79
CA ARG A 86 4.89 -1.71 -15.98
C ARG A 86 3.71 -1.31 -16.84
N MET A 87 3.36 -2.20 -17.76
CA MET A 87 2.19 -2.08 -18.61
C MET A 87 1.37 -3.37 -18.46
N PRO A 88 0.04 -3.28 -18.37
CA PRO A 88 -0.79 -4.48 -18.35
C PRO A 88 -0.63 -5.24 -19.67
N GLY A 89 -0.55 -6.56 -19.61
CA GLY A 89 -0.59 -7.42 -20.80
C GLY A 89 -1.93 -7.31 -21.56
N LEU A 90 -1.96 -7.80 -22.80
CA LEU A 90 -3.13 -7.71 -23.70
C LEU A 90 -4.46 -8.23 -23.10
N HIS A 91 -4.37 -9.17 -22.16
CA HIS A 91 -5.52 -9.79 -21.48
C HIS A 91 -5.42 -9.69 -19.96
N GLU A 92 -4.54 -8.84 -19.44
CA GLU A 92 -4.36 -8.64 -18.02
C GLU A 92 -5.26 -7.49 -17.55
N GLU A 93 -5.90 -7.66 -16.39
CA GLU A 93 -6.64 -6.57 -15.76
C GLU A 93 -5.68 -5.43 -15.39
N GLU A 94 -6.04 -4.20 -15.76
CA GLU A 94 -5.32 -3.01 -15.30
C GLU A 94 -5.53 -2.81 -13.80
N ARG A 95 -4.43 -2.73 -13.07
CA ARG A 95 -4.38 -2.53 -11.62
C ARG A 95 -3.60 -1.27 -11.33
N SER A 96 -4.34 -0.22 -10.99
CA SER A 96 -3.78 1.03 -10.47
C SER A 96 -3.96 1.07 -8.95
N PHE A 97 -2.84 1.14 -8.22
CA PHE A 97 -2.78 1.20 -6.76
C PHE A 97 -3.69 2.31 -6.20
N GLN A 98 -3.47 3.55 -6.64
CA GLN A 98 -4.21 4.71 -6.15
C GLN A 98 -5.71 4.63 -6.47
N GLN A 99 -6.08 4.14 -7.67
CA GLN A 99 -7.50 3.98 -8.03
C GLN A 99 -8.18 2.87 -7.22
N ILE A 100 -7.48 1.75 -6.96
CA ILE A 100 -7.99 0.67 -6.12
C ILE A 100 -8.22 1.18 -4.70
N LEU A 101 -7.26 1.89 -4.11
CA LEU A 101 -7.41 2.46 -2.77
C LEU A 101 -8.55 3.49 -2.70
N MET A 102 -8.68 4.36 -3.70
CA MET A 102 -9.78 5.32 -3.79
C MET A 102 -11.14 4.62 -3.84
N ARG A 103 -11.29 3.57 -4.66
CA ARG A 103 -12.52 2.77 -4.73
C ARG A 103 -12.85 2.11 -3.39
N LYS A 104 -11.85 1.53 -2.72
CA LYS A 104 -12.02 0.93 -1.37
C LYS A 104 -12.47 1.97 -0.35
N ALA A 105 -11.86 3.16 -0.35
CA ALA A 105 -12.24 4.24 0.57
C ALA A 105 -13.69 4.72 0.34
N LEU A 106 -14.09 4.90 -0.91
CA LEU A 106 -15.46 5.30 -1.27
C LEU A 106 -16.50 4.25 -0.83
N ALA A 107 -16.20 2.97 -1.02
CA ALA A 107 -17.10 1.88 -0.61
C ALA A 107 -17.36 1.85 0.91
N VAL A 108 -16.35 2.18 1.73
CA VAL A 108 -16.51 2.28 3.19
C VAL A 108 -17.32 3.51 3.59
N SER A 109 -17.22 4.60 2.83
CA SER A 109 -17.91 5.87 3.14
C SER A 109 -19.39 5.90 2.78
N GLN A 110 -19.88 4.96 1.95
CA GLN A 110 -21.31 4.92 1.61
C GLN A 110 -22.14 4.43 2.81
N PRO A 111 -23.17 5.16 3.26
CA PRO A 111 -24.02 4.72 4.34
C PRO A 111 -24.67 3.39 3.93
N ARG A 112 -24.56 2.36 4.79
CA ARG A 112 -25.36 1.13 4.67
C ARG A 112 -26.81 1.57 4.50
N ARG A 113 -27.36 1.41 3.29
CA ARG A 113 -28.80 1.59 3.03
C ARG A 113 -29.51 0.79 4.11
N ARG A 114 -30.18 1.48 5.05
CA ARG A 114 -31.10 0.82 5.96
C ARG A 114 -32.16 0.20 5.06
N LEU A 115 -32.11 -1.12 4.88
CA LEU A 115 -33.24 -1.86 4.33
C LEU A 115 -34.43 -1.46 5.20
N GLY A 116 -35.40 -0.79 4.58
CA GLY A 116 -36.56 -0.25 5.27
C GLY A 116 -37.23 -1.37 6.06
N SER A 117 -37.48 -1.11 7.34
CA SER A 117 -38.52 -1.83 8.06
C SER A 117 -39.83 -1.53 7.35
N SER A 118 -40.26 -2.44 6.48
CA SER A 118 -41.66 -2.56 6.15
C SER A 118 -42.37 -2.95 7.43
N SER A 119 -42.85 -1.97 8.18
CA SER A 119 -43.89 -2.19 9.18
C SER A 119 -45.21 -2.05 8.46
N ASP A 120 -45.81 -3.19 8.11
CA ASP A 120 -47.25 -3.29 7.98
C ASP A 120 -47.86 -2.85 9.31
N TRP A 121 -48.52 -1.68 9.31
CA TRP A 121 -49.69 -1.31 10.09
C TRP A 121 -50.37 -0.12 9.42
#